data_AF-A0A077M7G7-F1
#
_entry.id   AF-A0A077M7G7-F1
#
_cell.length_a   1.000
_cell.length_b   1.000
_cell.length_c   1.000
_cell.angle_alpha   90.00
_cell.angle_beta   90.00
_cell.angle_gamma   90.00
#
_symmetry.space_group_name_H-M   'P 1'
#
loop_
_entity.id
_entity.type
_entity.pdbx_description
1 polymer ?
#
loop_
_entity_poly.entity_id
_entity_poly.type
_entity_poly.pdbx_seq_one_letter_code
_entity_poly.pdbx_strand_id
1 'polypeptide(L)'
;MDDAALDRQIELSVDEDEQTIRSLLSRLVGQMGMWNAALANREYDWSIEEHESVTSLRRRLAAEDPAFMSAVRAAIEEERLDDTFVDALCEPAEVFTYGGMIAHVLTFAAHRRTLVALALKSAGEGGLGWGDPMRWVAQAPA
;
A
#
# COMPACT_ATOMS: atom_id res chain seq x y z
N MET A 1 -19.03 24.69 12.58
CA MET A 1 -19.55 23.31 12.59
C MET A 1 -20.32 23.15 13.90
N ASP A 2 -21.54 22.61 13.85
CA ASP A 2 -22.39 22.38 15.02
C ASP A 2 -22.31 20.91 15.48
N ASP A 3 -22.81 20.62 16.69
CA ASP A 3 -22.78 19.26 17.26
C ASP A 3 -23.54 18.27 16.37
N ALA A 4 -24.65 18.70 15.76
CA ALA A 4 -25.41 17.88 14.82
C ALA A 4 -24.60 17.52 13.57
N ALA A 5 -23.66 18.35 13.11
CA ALA A 5 -22.74 18.02 12.03
C ALA A 5 -21.64 17.05 12.48
N LEU A 6 -21.18 17.14 13.74
CA LEU A 6 -20.22 16.20 14.32
C LEU A 6 -20.81 14.79 14.53
N ASP A 7 -22.11 14.69 14.80
CA ASP A 7 -22.83 13.43 15.03
C ASP A 7 -23.30 12.73 13.74
N ARG A 8 -23.02 13.29 12.55
CA ARG A 8 -23.38 12.64 11.29
C ARG A 8 -22.58 11.36 11.10
N GLN A 9 -23.27 10.31 10.66
CA GLN A 9 -22.62 9.06 10.29
C GLN A 9 -21.61 9.31 9.15
N ILE A 10 -20.42 8.72 9.29
CA ILE A 10 -19.39 8.79 8.26
C ILE A 10 -19.77 7.85 7.12
N GLU A 11 -20.04 8.41 5.94
CA GLU A 11 -20.32 7.69 4.69
C GLU A 11 -19.25 7.95 3.62
N LEU A 12 -18.13 8.57 4.01
CA LEU A 12 -17.03 8.93 3.11
C LEU A 12 -16.18 7.71 2.74
N SER A 13 -15.81 7.63 1.46
CA SER A 13 -14.73 6.77 0.99
C SER A 13 -13.39 7.49 1.12
N VAL A 14 -12.30 6.73 1.29
CA VAL A 14 -10.93 7.27 1.28
C VAL A 14 -10.40 7.42 -0.15
N ASP A 15 -10.98 6.69 -1.10
CA ASP A 15 -10.56 6.66 -2.49
C ASP A 15 -11.74 7.01 -3.40
N GLU A 16 -11.46 7.72 -4.48
CA GLU A 16 -12.46 8.14 -5.46
C GLU A 16 -12.70 7.06 -6.53
N ASP A 17 -11.76 6.12 -6.67
CA ASP A 17 -11.81 5.04 -7.66
C ASP A 17 -12.71 3.86 -7.24
N GLU A 18 -13.15 3.07 -8.23
CA GLU A 18 -13.89 1.82 -7.97
C GLU A 18 -12.97 0.78 -7.30
N GLN A 19 -13.34 0.37 -6.08
CA GLN A 19 -12.55 -0.56 -5.28
C GLN A 19 -13.19 -1.95 -5.22
N THR A 20 -12.46 -2.95 -5.74
CA THR A 20 -12.77 -4.37 -5.58
C THR A 20 -11.72 -5.02 -4.68
N ILE A 21 -12.02 -6.19 -4.10
CA ILE A 21 -11.01 -6.96 -3.35
C ILE A 21 -9.75 -7.19 -4.20
N ARG A 22 -9.92 -7.47 -5.50
CA ARG A 22 -8.81 -7.70 -6.42
C ARG A 22 -8.00 -6.43 -6.67
N SER A 23 -8.64 -5.30 -6.96
CA SER A 23 -7.91 -4.05 -7.21
C SER A 23 -7.18 -3.58 -5.95
N LEU A 24 -7.76 -3.72 -4.77
CA LEU A 24 -7.10 -3.39 -3.50
C LEU A 24 -5.90 -4.29 -3.19
N LEU A 25 -6.04 -5.61 -3.38
CA LEU A 25 -4.92 -6.55 -3.23
C LEU A 25 -3.81 -6.26 -4.25
N SER A 26 -4.19 -5.91 -5.48
CA SER A 26 -3.25 -5.52 -6.54
C SER A 26 -2.49 -4.25 -6.17
N ARG A 27 -3.19 -3.22 -5.71
CA ARG A 27 -2.60 -1.94 -5.30
C ARG A 27 -1.67 -2.06 -4.08
N LEU A 28 -1.96 -2.98 -3.15
CA LEU A 28 -1.08 -3.28 -2.01
C LEU A 28 0.30 -3.80 -2.45
N VAL A 29 0.36 -4.56 -3.54
CA VAL A 29 1.63 -5.00 -4.17
C VAL A 29 2.18 -3.90 -5.08
N GLY A 30 1.30 -3.26 -5.85
CA GLY A 30 1.65 -2.25 -6.84
C GLY A 30 2.32 -1.01 -6.27
N GLN A 31 1.93 -0.57 -5.07
CA GLN A 31 2.62 0.54 -4.41
C GLN A 31 4.13 0.25 -4.19
N MET A 32 4.51 -1.00 -3.91
CA MET A 32 5.93 -1.36 -3.73
C MET A 32 6.66 -1.36 -5.08
N GLY A 33 6.03 -1.93 -6.12
CA GLY A 33 6.58 -1.94 -7.48
C GLY A 33 6.72 -0.54 -8.08
N MET A 34 5.75 0.34 -7.81
CA MET A 34 5.79 1.75 -8.21
C MET A 34 6.96 2.48 -7.56
N TRP A 35 7.15 2.34 -6.24
CA TRP A 35 8.29 2.96 -5.56
C TRP A 35 9.64 2.36 -5.97
N ASN A 36 9.72 1.05 -6.20
CA ASN A 36 10.89 0.42 -6.80
C ASN A 36 11.19 1.00 -8.20
N ALA A 37 10.16 1.30 -8.98
CA ALA A 37 10.31 1.89 -10.29
C ALA A 37 10.81 3.34 -10.21
N ALA A 38 10.22 4.15 -9.34
CA ALA A 38 10.65 5.52 -9.08
C ALA A 38 12.12 5.58 -8.62
N LEU A 39 12.50 4.79 -7.61
CA LEU A 39 13.87 4.75 -7.09
C LEU A 39 14.90 4.29 -8.13
N ALA A 40 14.49 3.46 -9.09
CA ALA A 40 15.34 2.97 -10.17
C ALA A 40 15.26 3.82 -11.45
N ASN A 41 14.52 4.94 -11.45
CA ASN A 41 14.24 5.77 -12.64
C ASN A 41 13.75 4.94 -13.84
N ARG A 42 12.82 4.01 -13.61
CA ARG A 42 12.20 3.18 -14.66
C ARG A 42 10.69 3.39 -14.67
N GLU A 43 10.07 3.08 -15.80
CA GLU A 43 8.61 3.11 -15.92
C GLU A 43 7.95 2.03 -15.05
N TYR A 44 6.72 2.33 -14.61
CA TYR A 44 5.82 1.39 -13.97
C TYR A 44 4.63 1.11 -14.89
N ASP A 45 4.41 -0.16 -15.22
CA ASP A 45 3.27 -0.59 -16.03
C ASP A 45 2.01 -0.67 -15.15
N TRP A 46 1.09 0.29 -15.31
CA TRP A 46 -0.15 0.34 -14.55
C TRP A 46 -1.17 -0.73 -14.96
N SER A 47 -1.10 -1.25 -16.19
CA SER A 47 -2.06 -2.22 -16.72
C SER A 47 -2.01 -3.55 -15.96
N ILE A 48 -0.87 -3.85 -15.33
CA ILE A 48 -0.70 -5.03 -14.48
C ILE A 48 -1.65 -5.03 -13.27
N GLU A 49 -2.19 -3.87 -12.88
CA GLU A 49 -3.04 -3.78 -11.69
C GLU A 49 -4.52 -4.16 -11.92
N GLU A 50 -4.97 -4.26 -13.18
CA GLU A 50 -6.40 -4.33 -13.51
C GLU A 50 -7.07 -5.68 -13.18
N HIS A 51 -6.46 -6.80 -13.61
CA HIS A 51 -7.18 -8.10 -13.66
C HIS A 51 -6.36 -9.32 -13.22
N GLU A 52 -5.32 -9.13 -12.41
CA GLU A 52 -4.43 -10.22 -12.06
C GLU A 52 -5.05 -11.29 -11.15
N SER A 53 -4.65 -12.54 -11.40
CA SER A 53 -4.94 -13.66 -10.51
C SER A 53 -4.19 -13.51 -9.17
N VAL A 54 -4.72 -14.11 -8.09
CA VAL A 54 -4.03 -14.13 -6.78
C VAL A 54 -2.65 -14.79 -6.88
N THR A 55 -2.50 -15.81 -7.73
CA THR A 55 -1.21 -16.45 -8.01
C THR A 55 -0.21 -15.49 -8.66
N SER A 56 -0.66 -14.66 -9.59
CA SER A 56 0.18 -13.61 -10.21
C SER A 56 0.58 -12.55 -9.18
N LEU A 57 -0.37 -12.10 -8.34
CA LEU A 57 -0.11 -11.15 -7.25
C LEU A 57 0.95 -11.68 -6.28
N ARG A 58 0.88 -12.96 -5.88
CA ARG A 58 1.90 -13.58 -5.03
C ARG A 58 3.28 -13.59 -5.69
N ARG A 59 3.34 -13.83 -6.99
CA ARG A 59 4.60 -13.81 -7.75
C ARG A 59 5.20 -12.41 -7.82
N ARG A 60 4.37 -11.40 -8.11
CA ARG A 60 4.79 -9.99 -8.09
C ARG A 60 5.26 -9.55 -6.72
N LEU A 61 4.53 -9.89 -5.66
CA LEU A 61 4.95 -9.60 -4.30
C LEU A 61 6.33 -10.19 -4.00
N ALA A 62 6.56 -11.44 -4.35
CA ALA A 62 7.87 -12.07 -4.17
C ALA A 62 9.01 -11.42 -4.99
N ALA A 63 8.68 -10.77 -6.10
CA ALA A 63 9.65 -10.06 -6.94
C ALA A 63 9.93 -8.62 -6.45
N GLU A 64 8.89 -7.90 -6.02
CA GLU A 64 8.99 -6.48 -5.64
C GLU A 64 9.37 -6.28 -4.17
N ASP A 65 8.99 -7.20 -3.28
CA ASP A 65 9.23 -7.09 -1.83
C ASP A 65 10.72 -6.99 -1.46
N PRO A 66 11.63 -7.83 -2.00
CA PRO A 66 13.04 -7.75 -1.62
C PRO A 66 13.68 -6.39 -1.91
N ALA A 67 13.39 -5.81 -3.07
CA ALA A 67 13.95 -4.53 -3.49
C ALA A 67 13.42 -3.37 -2.63
N PHE A 68 12.10 -3.34 -2.39
CA PHE A 68 11.48 -2.30 -1.57
C PHE A 68 12.00 -2.37 -0.13
N MET A 69 12.02 -3.57 0.46
CA MET A 69 12.52 -3.76 1.81
C MET A 69 14.02 -3.47 1.94
N SER A 70 14.81 -3.71 0.89
CA SER A 70 16.21 -3.31 0.84
C SER A 70 16.36 -1.79 0.89
N ALA A 71 15.57 -1.04 0.12
CA ALA A 71 15.59 0.42 0.13
C ALA A 71 15.16 0.99 1.48
N VAL A 72 14.11 0.43 2.10
CA VAL A 72 13.65 0.84 3.44
C VAL A 72 14.74 0.61 4.49
N ARG A 73 15.39 -0.57 4.50
CA ARG A 73 16.47 -0.87 5.44
C ARG A 73 17.65 0.07 5.24
N ALA A 74 18.09 0.29 4.00
CA ALA A 74 19.19 1.20 3.71
C ALA A 74 18.90 2.63 4.21
N ALA A 75 17.70 3.16 3.95
CA ALA A 75 17.31 4.48 4.44
C ALA A 75 17.32 4.61 5.97
N ILE A 76 16.96 3.54 6.69
CA ILE A 76 16.98 3.52 8.16
C ILE A 76 18.41 3.36 8.70
N GLU A 77 19.15 2.36 8.19
CA GLU A 77 20.49 2.01 8.66
C GLU A 77 21.52 3.11 8.37
N GLU A 78 21.34 3.86 7.28
CA GLU A 78 22.19 4.99 6.90
C GLU A 78 21.72 6.33 7.50
N GLU A 79 20.62 6.36 8.28
CA GLU A 79 20.02 7.58 8.84
C GLU A 79 19.57 8.60 7.77
N ARG A 80 19.05 8.11 6.64
CA ARG A 80 18.71 8.90 5.43
C ARG A 80 17.21 9.07 5.22
N LEU A 81 16.42 9.02 6.29
CA LEU A 81 14.97 9.18 6.17
C LEU A 81 14.58 10.57 5.63
N ASP A 82 15.38 11.59 5.90
CA ASP A 82 15.16 12.96 5.41
C ASP A 82 15.79 13.23 4.03
N ASP A 83 16.58 12.30 3.48
CA ASP A 83 17.13 12.41 2.14
C ASP A 83 16.01 12.32 1.09
N THR A 84 16.19 13.03 -0.01
CA THR A 84 15.21 13.12 -1.09
C THR A 84 15.62 12.36 -2.35
N PHE A 85 14.63 11.87 -3.08
CA PHE A 85 14.75 11.40 -4.46
C PHE A 85 13.69 12.05 -5.35
N VAL A 86 13.94 12.07 -6.65
CA VAL A 86 12.97 12.57 -7.64
C VAL A 86 12.13 11.40 -8.12
N ASP A 87 10.82 11.53 -8.03
CA ASP A 87 9.88 10.64 -8.69
C ASP A 87 9.47 11.24 -10.04
N ALA A 88 10.04 10.67 -11.10
CA ALA A 88 9.74 11.05 -12.48
C ALA A 88 8.50 10.36 -13.04
N LEU A 89 7.81 9.51 -12.26
CA LEU A 89 6.53 8.89 -12.66
C LEU A 89 5.35 9.87 -12.50
N CYS A 90 5.49 10.88 -11.64
CA CYS A 90 4.53 11.96 -11.51
C CYS A 90 4.71 12.99 -12.63
N GLU A 91 3.61 13.62 -13.05
CA GLU A 91 3.63 14.81 -13.91
C GLU A 91 2.89 15.96 -13.18
N PRO A 92 3.60 17.00 -12.70
CA PRO A 92 5.05 17.20 -12.80
C PRO A 92 5.85 16.23 -11.92
N ALA A 93 7.13 16.01 -12.25
CA ALA A 93 8.02 15.23 -11.39
C ALA A 93 8.09 15.85 -9.99
N GLU A 94 7.99 15.00 -8.97
CA GLU A 94 7.92 15.42 -7.57
C GLU A 94 9.17 14.98 -6.80
N VAL A 95 9.45 15.66 -5.69
CA VAL A 95 10.56 15.34 -4.80
C VAL A 95 10.00 14.81 -3.50
N PHE A 96 10.39 13.59 -3.14
CA PHE A 96 9.94 12.93 -1.92
C PHE A 96 11.12 12.56 -1.03
N THR A 97 10.90 12.54 0.28
CA THR A 97 11.85 11.94 1.22
C THR A 97 11.62 10.44 1.36
N TYR A 98 12.66 9.68 1.72
CA TYR A 98 12.50 8.25 2.04
C TYR A 98 11.52 8.01 3.19
N GLY A 99 11.57 8.84 4.24
CA GLY A 99 10.64 8.81 5.36
C GLY A 99 9.19 9.08 4.92
N GLY A 100 9.00 10.05 4.02
CA GLY A 100 7.70 10.36 3.43
C GLY A 100 7.14 9.20 2.61
N MET A 101 7.97 8.58 1.76
CA MET A 101 7.62 7.38 0.99
C MET A 101 7.17 6.23 1.92
N ILE A 102 7.94 5.93 2.97
CA ILE A 102 7.62 4.86 3.92
C ILE A 102 6.30 5.16 4.65
N ALA A 103 6.14 6.39 5.14
CA ALA A 103 4.91 6.81 5.82
C ALA A 103 3.69 6.73 4.89
N HIS A 104 3.83 7.13 3.63
CA HIS A 104 2.79 7.02 2.61
C HIS A 104 2.36 5.56 2.42
N VAL A 105 3.32 4.66 2.16
CA VAL A 105 3.03 3.23 1.97
C VAL A 105 2.31 2.64 3.17
N LEU A 106 2.80 2.89 4.39
CA LEU A 106 2.17 2.37 5.61
C LEU A 106 0.74 2.89 5.80
N THR A 107 0.51 4.18 5.55
CA THR A 107 -0.79 4.84 5.71
C THR A 107 -1.83 4.24 4.78
N PHE A 108 -1.55 4.22 3.48
CA PHE A 108 -2.52 3.69 2.52
C PHE A 108 -2.63 2.16 2.56
N ALA A 109 -1.55 1.45 2.89
CA ALA A 109 -1.62 0.00 3.09
C ALA A 109 -2.50 -0.40 4.28
N ALA A 110 -2.48 0.37 5.38
CA ALA A 110 -3.37 0.13 6.51
C ALA A 110 -4.83 0.21 6.09
N HIS A 111 -5.21 1.30 5.41
CA HIS A 111 -6.56 1.50 4.89
C HIS A 111 -7.02 0.35 3.97
N ARG A 112 -6.24 0.05 2.92
CA ARG A 112 -6.62 -0.99 1.93
C ARG A 112 -6.72 -2.38 2.56
N ARG A 113 -5.83 -2.73 3.49
CA ARG A 113 -5.89 -4.02 4.21
C ARG A 113 -7.16 -4.14 5.05
N THR A 114 -7.55 -3.08 5.76
CA THR A 114 -8.78 -3.10 6.55
C THR A 114 -10.01 -3.26 5.66
N LEU A 115 -10.09 -2.55 4.53
CA LEU A 115 -11.19 -2.73 3.57
C LEU A 115 -11.24 -4.16 3.01
N VAL A 116 -10.10 -4.72 2.61
CA VAL A 116 -10.02 -6.11 2.13
C VAL A 116 -10.48 -7.10 3.21
N ALA A 117 -10.04 -6.94 4.45
CA ALA A 117 -10.45 -7.81 5.55
C ALA A 117 -11.96 -7.77 5.80
N LEU A 118 -12.58 -6.59 5.75
CA LEU A 118 -14.02 -6.43 5.92
C LEU A 118 -14.81 -6.98 4.73
N ALA A 119 -14.33 -6.76 3.50
CA ALA A 119 -14.95 -7.27 2.28
C ALA A 119 -14.89 -8.80 2.19
N LEU A 120 -13.75 -9.41 2.58
CA LEU A 120 -13.61 -10.87 2.69
C LEU A 120 -14.58 -11.42 3.75
N LYS A 121 -14.67 -10.76 4.91
CA LYS A 121 -15.65 -11.10 5.94
C LYS A 121 -17.09 -11.04 5.43
N SER A 122 -17.46 -10.03 4.64
CA SER A 122 -18.80 -9.96 4.05
C SER A 122 -19.04 -11.02 2.98
N ALA A 123 -17.99 -11.51 2.32
CA ALA A 123 -18.05 -12.62 1.38
C ALA A 123 -18.10 -14.01 2.06
N GLY A 124 -18.07 -14.07 3.39
CA GLY A 124 -18.14 -15.31 4.18
C GLY A 124 -16.78 -15.80 4.71
N GLU A 125 -15.67 -15.13 4.37
CA GLU A 125 -14.32 -15.49 4.82
C GLU A 125 -14.04 -14.85 6.20
N GLY A 126 -14.19 -15.65 7.26
CA GLY A 126 -13.98 -15.22 8.65
C GLY A 126 -12.52 -15.22 9.12
N GLY A 127 -12.28 -14.76 10.35
CA GLY A 127 -11.01 -14.96 11.06
C GLY A 127 -9.91 -13.92 10.80
N LEU A 128 -10.08 -13.00 9.86
CA LEU A 128 -9.07 -11.97 9.54
C LEU A 128 -9.09 -10.77 10.50
N GLY A 129 -10.11 -10.65 11.35
CA GLY A 129 -10.29 -9.52 12.26
C GLY A 129 -10.34 -8.19 11.50
N TRP A 130 -9.46 -7.26 11.88
CA TRP A 130 -9.33 -5.94 11.25
C TRP A 130 -8.10 -5.82 10.33
N GLY A 131 -7.34 -6.91 10.14
CA GLY A 131 -6.07 -6.89 9.42
C GLY A 131 -4.93 -6.17 10.16
N ASP A 132 -5.02 -6.04 11.49
CA ASP A 132 -4.08 -5.29 12.34
C ASP A 132 -2.66 -5.85 12.34
N PRO A 133 -1.68 -5.11 11.76
CA PRO A 133 -0.26 -5.09 12.06
C PRO A 133 0.28 -6.13 13.02
N MET A 134 0.00 -5.74 14.26
CA MET A 134 0.54 -6.27 15.48
C MET A 134 0.15 -7.73 15.67
N ARG A 135 -1.05 -8.12 15.22
CA ARG A 135 -1.55 -9.49 15.44
C ARG A 135 -0.96 -10.48 14.44
N TRP A 136 -0.90 -10.16 13.16
CA TRP A 136 -0.43 -11.12 12.15
C TRP A 136 1.08 -11.14 11.99
N VAL A 137 1.79 -10.03 12.20
CA VAL A 137 3.27 -10.03 12.18
C VAL A 137 3.84 -10.78 13.39
N ALA A 138 3.24 -10.61 14.58
CA ALA A 138 3.69 -11.33 15.77
C ALA A 138 3.30 -12.82 15.79
N GLN A 139 2.35 -13.23 14.94
CA GLN A 139 1.82 -14.60 14.88
C GLN A 139 2.19 -15.34 13.59
N ALA A 140 2.92 -14.70 12.67
CA ALA A 140 3.37 -15.36 11.44
C ALA A 140 4.27 -16.55 11.82
N PRO A 141 3.96 -17.78 11.36
CA PRO A 141 4.86 -18.90 11.57
C PRO A 141 6.19 -18.64 10.84
N ALA A 142 7.28 -19.05 11.48
CA ALA A 142 8.63 -18.99 10.94
C ALA A 142 8.76 -19.76 9.61
#